data_AF-A0A804KGR0-F1
#
_entry.id   AF-A0A804KGR0-F1
#
_cell.length_a   1.000
_cell.length_b   1.000
_cell.length_c   1.000
_cell.angle_alpha   90.00
_cell.angle_beta   90.00
_cell.angle_gamma   90.00
#
_symmetry.space_group_name_H-M   'P 1'
#
loop_
_entity.id
_entity.type
_entity.pdbx_description
1 polymer ?
#
loop_
_entity_poly.entity_id
_entity_poly.type
_entity_poly.pdbx_seq_one_letter_code
_entity_poly.pdbx_strand_id
1 'polypeptide(L)'
;MSTTAAVHCVATLVRANKPTTAIHKKPTSSSSSTPSPSFPRLIRNSPIFAAPTTVAPAVEMEPLERVQSGFVQFKKEVYEKKSDLFAELKEGQSPKFMVFACADSRVCPSVVLNFQPGEAFTIRNIANMVPPYDQVKYAGVGAAIEYAVLHLKVQNIMVIGHSRCGGIKGLMSIKDDGTTSTDFIEDWVKICLPARDKVKAEHAALSFEEQCTKCEKEAVNVSLQNLKTYPFVKEAVEKKSLKLIGAHYNFVNGNFETWED
;
A
#
# COMPACT_ATOMS: atom_id res chain seq x y z
N MET A 1 43.76 45.66 -11.45
CA MET A 1 43.23 44.77 -12.49
C MET A 1 41.77 44.51 -12.13
N SER A 2 40.83 45.41 -12.47
CA SER A 2 39.99 45.38 -13.69
C SER A 2 39.46 43.96 -13.96
N THR A 3 38.17 43.67 -13.77
CA THR A 3 37.14 44.03 -14.76
C THR A 3 35.71 43.87 -14.23
N THR A 4 34.86 44.75 -14.73
CA THR A 4 33.40 44.90 -14.59
C THR A 4 32.65 44.11 -15.67
N ALA A 5 31.45 43.58 -15.40
CA ALA A 5 30.32 43.46 -16.35
C ALA A 5 29.06 42.98 -15.58
N ALA A 6 28.09 43.85 -15.29
CA ALA A 6 26.98 44.28 -16.15
C ALA A 6 25.86 43.21 -16.31
N VAL A 7 24.86 43.32 -15.43
CA VAL A 7 23.57 42.62 -15.50
C VAL A 7 22.68 43.38 -16.49
N HIS A 8 22.28 42.72 -17.58
CA HIS A 8 21.31 43.27 -18.53
C HIS A 8 19.90 42.75 -18.20
N CYS A 9 19.04 43.69 -17.82
CA CYS A 9 17.59 43.55 -17.70
C CYS A 9 16.96 43.63 -19.10
N VAL A 10 16.07 42.70 -19.45
CA VAL A 10 15.12 42.90 -20.56
C VAL A 10 13.74 42.49 -20.08
N ALA A 11 12.89 43.49 -19.91
CA ALA A 11 11.45 43.38 -19.73
C ALA A 11 10.78 44.03 -20.95
N THR A 12 9.86 43.32 -21.60
CA THR A 12 8.74 43.79 -22.45
C THR A 12 8.15 42.56 -23.15
N LEU A 13 6.86 42.37 -23.42
CA LEU A 13 5.65 43.16 -23.24
C LEU A 13 4.48 42.18 -23.38
N VAL A 14 3.52 42.25 -22.45
CA VAL A 14 2.22 41.59 -22.54
C VAL A 14 1.40 42.29 -23.63
N ARG A 15 0.72 41.53 -24.50
CA ARG A 15 -0.38 42.06 -25.32
C ARG A 15 -1.60 41.17 -25.20
N ALA A 16 -2.60 41.71 -24.51
CA ALA A 16 -3.96 41.20 -24.45
C ALA A 16 -4.71 41.53 -25.74
N ASN A 17 -5.57 40.63 -26.21
CA ASN A 17 -6.65 40.95 -27.13
C ASN A 17 -7.97 40.40 -26.59
N LYS A 18 -8.94 41.30 -26.46
CA LYS A 18 -10.34 41.07 -26.07
C LYS A 18 -11.21 40.82 -27.33
N PRO A 19 -12.44 40.31 -27.15
CA PRO A 19 -13.15 39.52 -28.16
C PRO A 19 -13.99 40.36 -29.12
N THR A 20 -14.12 39.89 -30.35
CA THR A 20 -15.08 40.38 -31.35
C THR A 20 -16.29 39.46 -31.41
N THR A 21 -17.45 40.01 -31.05
CA THR A 21 -18.78 39.48 -31.32
C THR A 21 -19.14 39.66 -32.80
N ALA A 22 -19.60 38.60 -33.47
CA ALA A 22 -20.38 38.73 -34.69
C ALA A 22 -21.44 37.62 -34.74
N ILE A 23 -22.69 38.07 -34.77
CA ILE A 23 -23.92 37.30 -34.92
C ILE A 23 -24.12 37.06 -36.42
N HIS A 24 -24.33 35.80 -36.84
CA HIS A 24 -25.04 35.52 -38.09
C HIS A 24 -25.86 34.23 -37.98
N LYS A 25 -27.15 34.36 -38.31
CA LYS A 25 -28.18 33.32 -38.34
C LYS A 25 -28.11 32.48 -39.63
N LYS A 26 -28.33 31.16 -39.41
CA LYS A 26 -28.93 30.10 -40.25
C LYS A 26 -28.42 29.85 -41.68
N PRO A 27 -28.31 28.55 -42.01
CA PRO A 27 -29.23 28.02 -43.01
C PRO A 27 -29.93 26.72 -42.58
N THR A 28 -30.93 26.37 -43.37
CA THR A 28 -31.95 25.32 -43.22
C THR A 28 -31.52 23.93 -43.71
N SER A 29 -32.32 22.93 -43.28
CA SER A 29 -32.59 21.59 -43.84
C SER A 29 -31.50 20.51 -43.77
N SER A 30 -31.80 19.42 -43.07
CA SER A 30 -32.28 18.17 -43.68
C SER A 30 -32.25 17.01 -42.67
N SER A 31 -33.18 16.09 -42.84
CA SER A 31 -33.40 14.87 -42.08
C SER A 31 -32.26 13.86 -42.21
N SER A 32 -31.77 13.32 -41.10
CA SER A 32 -31.06 12.04 -41.09
C SER A 32 -31.25 11.32 -39.75
N SER A 33 -31.46 10.01 -39.87
CA SER A 33 -31.83 9.02 -38.86
C SER A 33 -30.80 8.88 -37.73
N THR A 34 -31.27 8.89 -36.48
CA THR A 34 -30.50 8.52 -35.28
C THR A 34 -30.38 6.99 -35.15
N PRO A 35 -29.16 6.42 -35.06
CA PRO A 35 -28.98 5.09 -34.48
C PRO A 35 -28.96 5.20 -32.96
N SER A 36 -29.68 4.28 -32.29
CA SER A 36 -29.67 4.15 -30.83
C SER A 36 -28.26 3.95 -30.29
N PRO A 37 -27.87 4.58 -29.16
CA PRO A 37 -26.56 4.36 -28.58
C PRO A 37 -26.49 2.95 -27.99
N SER A 38 -25.60 2.13 -28.54
CA SER A 38 -25.19 0.88 -27.94
C SER A 38 -24.40 1.18 -26.67
N PHE A 39 -24.98 0.85 -25.51
CA PHE A 39 -24.26 0.88 -24.25
C PHE A 39 -23.06 -0.07 -24.32
N PRO A 40 -21.84 0.37 -23.99
CA PRO A 40 -20.71 -0.54 -23.83
C PRO A 40 -21.07 -1.54 -22.73
N ARG A 41 -20.97 -2.85 -23.03
CA ARG A 41 -21.02 -3.88 -21.99
C ARG A 41 -19.91 -3.57 -20.99
N LEU A 42 -20.28 -3.34 -19.74
CA LEU A 42 -19.36 -3.31 -18.61
C LEU A 42 -18.48 -4.55 -18.69
N ILE A 43 -17.16 -4.33 -18.84
CA ILE A 43 -16.16 -5.38 -18.65
C ILE A 43 -16.36 -5.87 -17.22
N ARG A 44 -16.83 -7.11 -17.10
CA ARG A 44 -17.05 -7.76 -15.80
C ARG A 44 -15.65 -8.02 -15.22
N ASN A 45 -15.17 -7.12 -14.37
CA ASN A 45 -13.93 -7.29 -13.63
C ASN A 45 -14.12 -8.43 -12.62
N SER A 46 -13.82 -9.65 -13.05
CA SER A 46 -13.67 -10.78 -12.14
C SER A 46 -12.39 -10.59 -11.31
N PRO A 47 -12.42 -10.83 -9.99
CA PRO A 47 -11.22 -10.73 -9.16
C PRO A 47 -10.15 -11.69 -9.68
N ILE A 48 -8.93 -11.17 -9.87
CA ILE A 48 -7.81 -11.89 -10.51
C ILE A 48 -7.15 -12.90 -9.58
N PHE A 49 -7.46 -12.81 -8.29
CA PHE A 49 -7.17 -13.83 -7.29
C PHE A 49 -8.44 -14.56 -6.83
N ALA A 50 -9.38 -14.83 -7.74
CA ALA A 50 -10.27 -15.95 -7.50
C ALA A 50 -9.36 -17.17 -7.31
N ALA A 51 -9.29 -17.69 -6.07
CA ALA A 51 -8.77 -19.02 -5.83
C ALA A 51 -9.38 -19.93 -6.91
N PRO A 52 -8.58 -20.79 -7.57
CA PRO A 52 -9.09 -21.61 -8.65
C PRO A 52 -10.41 -22.25 -8.22
N THR A 53 -11.45 -22.08 -9.04
CA THR A 53 -12.85 -22.47 -8.76
C THR A 53 -13.02 -23.96 -8.45
N THR A 54 -11.96 -24.73 -8.62
CA THR A 54 -11.80 -26.07 -8.10
C THR A 54 -10.44 -26.17 -7.42
N VAL A 55 -10.43 -26.30 -6.10
CA VAL A 55 -9.29 -26.91 -5.40
C VAL A 55 -9.35 -28.38 -5.83
N ALA A 56 -8.69 -28.71 -6.95
CA ALA A 56 -8.40 -30.11 -7.25
C ALA A 56 -7.73 -30.72 -6.01
N PRO A 57 -8.02 -31.99 -5.66
CA PRO A 57 -7.37 -32.62 -4.53
C PRO A 57 -5.87 -32.41 -4.66
N ALA A 58 -5.22 -32.01 -3.57
CA ALA A 58 -3.81 -31.72 -3.55
C ALA A 58 -3.05 -33.00 -3.95
N VAL A 59 -2.78 -33.14 -5.25
CA VAL A 59 -1.74 -34.03 -5.72
C VAL A 59 -0.48 -33.50 -5.06
N GLU A 60 0.15 -34.31 -4.22
CA GLU A 60 1.46 -34.00 -3.67
C GLU A 60 2.41 -33.82 -4.87
N MET A 61 2.69 -32.56 -5.19
CA MET A 61 3.65 -32.16 -6.21
C MET A 61 4.93 -31.76 -5.50
N GLU A 62 6.08 -32.06 -6.11
CA GLU A 62 7.36 -31.60 -5.61
C GLU A 62 7.39 -30.05 -5.54
N PRO A 63 8.01 -29.45 -4.51
CA PRO A 63 7.95 -28.00 -4.30
C PRO A 63 8.40 -27.16 -5.51
N LEU A 64 9.43 -27.62 -6.22
CA LEU A 64 9.92 -26.94 -7.43
C LEU A 64 8.90 -27.00 -8.58
N GLU A 65 8.26 -28.16 -8.77
CA GLU A 65 7.22 -28.33 -9.79
C GLU A 65 6.00 -27.47 -9.48
N ARG A 66 5.63 -27.35 -8.20
CA ARG A 66 4.56 -26.44 -7.77
C ARG A 66 4.85 -24.97 -8.12
N VAL A 67 6.11 -24.53 -8.02
CA VAL A 67 6.51 -23.17 -8.39
C VAL A 67 6.47 -22.98 -9.92
N GLN A 68 7.03 -23.94 -10.67
CA GLN A 68 7.06 -23.87 -12.14
C GLN A 68 5.65 -23.89 -12.74
N SER A 69 4.79 -24.82 -12.31
CA SER A 69 3.40 -24.91 -12.74
C SER A 69 2.61 -23.64 -12.39
N GLY A 70 2.83 -23.09 -11.19
CA GLY A 70 2.24 -21.82 -10.77
C GLY A 70 2.62 -20.65 -11.67
N PHE A 71 3.89 -20.56 -12.09
CA PHE A 71 4.33 -19.50 -13.02
C PHE A 71 3.74 -19.68 -14.42
N VAL A 72 3.69 -20.92 -14.94
CA VAL A 72 3.05 -21.21 -16.23
C VAL A 72 1.58 -20.79 -16.22
N GLN A 73 0.86 -21.07 -15.12
CA GLN A 73 -0.51 -20.63 -14.96
C GLN A 73 -0.62 -19.10 -14.89
N PHE A 74 0.21 -18.42 -14.09
CA PHE A 74 0.23 -16.95 -14.04
C PHE A 74 0.49 -16.34 -15.43
N LYS A 75 1.45 -16.89 -16.17
CA LYS A 75 1.78 -16.41 -17.52
C LYS A 75 0.56 -16.46 -18.43
N LYS A 76 -0.10 -17.62 -18.49
CA LYS A 76 -1.25 -17.85 -19.36
C LYS A 76 -2.50 -17.07 -18.93
N GLU A 77 -2.80 -17.08 -17.63
CA GLU A 77 -4.08 -16.59 -17.12
C GLU A 77 -4.06 -15.10 -16.74
N VAL A 78 -2.89 -14.52 -16.52
CA VAL A 78 -2.75 -13.13 -16.08
C VAL A 78 -1.89 -12.32 -17.05
N TYR A 79 -0.66 -12.75 -17.32
CA TYR A 79 0.27 -11.96 -18.12
C TYR A 79 -0.19 -11.82 -19.58
N GLU A 80 -0.47 -12.93 -20.26
CA GLU A 80 -0.87 -12.95 -21.67
C GLU A 80 -2.26 -12.33 -21.88
N LYS A 81 -3.18 -12.52 -20.93
CA LYS A 81 -4.55 -11.95 -21.01
C LYS A 81 -4.61 -10.46 -20.71
N LYS A 82 -3.55 -9.87 -20.15
CA LYS A 82 -3.46 -8.44 -19.81
C LYS A 82 -2.25 -7.80 -20.48
N SER A 83 -2.09 -8.06 -21.78
CA SER A 83 -0.96 -7.55 -22.58
C SER A 83 -0.75 -6.06 -22.42
N ASP A 84 -1.82 -5.27 -22.40
CA ASP A 84 -1.75 -3.80 -22.36
C ASP A 84 -1.22 -3.31 -21.00
N LEU A 85 -1.74 -3.89 -19.90
CA LEU A 85 -1.22 -3.62 -18.56
C LEU A 85 0.27 -3.94 -18.46
N PHE A 86 0.69 -5.12 -18.91
CA PHE A 86 2.10 -5.51 -18.84
C PHE A 86 2.98 -4.81 -19.87
N ALA A 87 2.41 -4.22 -20.92
CA ALA A 87 3.14 -3.34 -21.82
C ALA A 87 3.53 -2.05 -21.10
N GLU A 88 2.61 -1.42 -20.37
CA GLU A 88 2.89 -0.24 -19.56
C GLU A 88 3.86 -0.53 -18.40
N LEU A 89 3.66 -1.67 -17.69
CA LEU A 89 4.51 -2.02 -16.55
C LEU A 89 5.97 -2.34 -16.91
N LYS A 90 6.26 -2.63 -18.18
CA LYS A 90 7.65 -2.82 -18.65
C LYS A 90 8.42 -1.50 -18.68
N GLU A 91 7.73 -0.39 -18.94
CA GLU A 91 8.34 0.93 -19.04
C GLU A 91 8.57 1.55 -17.65
N GLY A 92 7.81 1.13 -16.64
CA GLY A 92 8.01 1.54 -15.26
C GLY A 92 6.83 1.24 -14.34
N GLN A 93 6.94 1.70 -13.09
CA GLN A 93 5.87 1.57 -12.08
C GLN A 93 5.51 2.95 -11.50
N SER A 94 4.23 3.15 -11.19
CA SER A 94 3.74 4.37 -10.51
C SER A 94 2.61 4.08 -9.50
N PRO A 95 2.85 3.16 -8.54
CA PRO A 95 1.84 2.72 -7.59
C PRO A 95 1.28 3.88 -6.78
N LYS A 96 -0.01 3.81 -6.45
CA LYS A 96 -0.67 4.82 -5.59
C LYS A 96 -0.60 4.48 -4.12
N PHE A 97 -0.33 3.22 -3.81
CA PHE A 97 -0.22 2.70 -2.45
C PHE A 97 1.18 2.21 -2.16
N MET A 98 1.68 2.52 -0.97
CA MET A 98 2.65 1.71 -0.25
C MET A 98 1.89 0.90 0.81
N VAL A 99 2.20 -0.39 0.94
CA VAL A 99 1.51 -1.28 1.90
C VAL A 99 2.53 -1.98 2.79
N PHE A 100 2.34 -1.85 4.11
CA PHE A 100 2.96 -2.73 5.10
C PHE A 100 1.95 -3.82 5.49
N ALA A 101 2.33 -5.07 5.26
CA ALA A 101 1.53 -6.23 5.64
C ALA A 101 2.41 -7.28 6.34
N CYS A 102 1.79 -8.21 7.06
CA CYS A 102 2.56 -9.24 7.76
C CYS A 102 3.12 -10.26 6.77
N ALA A 103 4.27 -10.86 7.10
CA ALA A 103 4.84 -11.99 6.36
C ALA A 103 4.00 -13.28 6.46
N ASP A 104 2.98 -13.30 7.33
CA ASP A 104 2.03 -14.40 7.49
C ASP A 104 1.44 -14.86 6.14
N SER A 105 1.52 -16.15 5.85
CA SER A 105 1.15 -16.72 4.56
C SER A 105 -0.33 -16.57 4.20
N ARG A 106 -1.18 -16.25 5.18
CA ARG A 106 -2.66 -16.15 5.02
C ARG A 106 -3.13 -14.77 4.58
N VAL A 107 -2.27 -13.75 4.62
CA VAL A 107 -2.67 -12.34 4.51
C VAL A 107 -1.95 -11.58 3.38
N CYS A 108 -1.74 -12.25 2.24
CA CYS A 108 -1.15 -11.60 1.06
C CYS A 108 -2.01 -10.39 0.62
N PRO A 109 -1.50 -9.15 0.70
CA PRO A 109 -2.33 -7.97 0.48
C PRO A 109 -2.86 -7.88 -0.95
N SER A 110 -2.09 -8.34 -1.95
CA SER A 110 -2.54 -8.36 -3.34
C SER A 110 -3.75 -9.26 -3.55
N VAL A 111 -3.85 -10.35 -2.79
CA VAL A 111 -5.00 -11.26 -2.82
C VAL A 111 -6.17 -10.65 -2.06
N VAL A 112 -5.93 -10.29 -0.79
CA VAL A 112 -6.97 -9.82 0.13
C VAL A 112 -7.68 -8.57 -0.38
N LEU A 113 -6.93 -7.63 -0.97
CA LEU A 113 -7.45 -6.36 -1.49
C LEU A 113 -7.59 -6.34 -3.01
N ASN A 114 -7.32 -7.45 -3.69
CA ASN A 114 -7.37 -7.56 -5.15
C ASN A 114 -6.51 -6.51 -5.87
N PHE A 115 -5.37 -6.13 -5.31
CA PHE A 115 -4.42 -5.25 -6.01
C PHE A 115 -3.89 -5.93 -7.27
N GLN A 116 -3.86 -5.15 -8.34
CA GLN A 116 -3.25 -5.50 -9.61
C GLN A 116 -1.74 -5.23 -9.60
N PRO A 117 -0.98 -5.91 -10.46
CA PRO A 117 0.41 -5.54 -10.72
C PRO A 117 0.53 -4.04 -11.00
N GLY A 118 1.41 -3.36 -10.27
CA GLY A 118 1.64 -1.91 -10.38
C GLY A 118 0.81 -1.02 -9.45
N GLU A 119 -0.18 -1.53 -8.71
CA GLU A 119 -1.01 -0.67 -7.84
C GLU A 119 -0.40 -0.40 -6.47
N ALA A 120 0.32 -1.37 -5.90
CA ALA A 120 0.85 -1.30 -4.54
C ALA A 120 2.33 -1.70 -4.46
N PHE A 121 3.16 -0.80 -3.91
CA PHE A 121 4.52 -1.10 -3.49
C PHE A 121 4.49 -1.71 -2.08
N THR A 122 4.78 -3.00 -1.98
CA THR A 122 4.47 -3.77 -0.75
C THR A 122 5.73 -4.17 0.02
N ILE A 123 5.72 -3.93 1.33
CA ILE A 123 6.70 -4.44 2.29
C ILE A 123 6.02 -5.45 3.20
N ARG A 124 6.67 -6.60 3.39
CA ARG A 124 6.19 -7.65 4.28
C ARG A 124 7.24 -8.03 5.30
N ASN A 125 6.89 -7.92 6.58
CA ASN A 125 7.76 -8.25 7.71
C ASN A 125 6.94 -8.89 8.85
N ILE A 126 7.60 -9.28 9.94
CA ILE A 126 6.92 -9.88 11.08
C ILE A 126 6.03 -8.84 11.75
N ALA A 127 4.73 -9.15 11.86
CA ALA A 127 3.70 -8.30 12.45
C ALA A 127 3.55 -6.90 11.83
N ASN A 128 3.85 -6.75 10.53
CA ASN A 128 3.58 -5.54 9.74
C ASN A 128 4.06 -4.24 10.41
N MET A 129 5.14 -4.32 11.18
CA MET A 129 5.59 -3.21 12.01
C MET A 129 6.38 -2.21 11.18
N VAL A 130 6.15 -0.93 11.45
CA VAL A 130 7.01 0.15 10.96
C VAL A 130 7.84 0.65 12.14
N PRO A 131 9.16 0.43 12.16
CA PRO A 131 10.04 1.04 13.16
C PRO A 131 10.12 2.57 13.00
N PRO A 132 10.55 3.31 14.03
CA PRO A 132 10.89 4.72 13.89
C PRO A 132 12.11 4.92 12.97
N TYR A 133 12.31 6.17 12.52
CA TYR A 133 13.47 6.56 11.73
C TYR A 133 14.78 6.24 12.45
N ASP A 134 15.56 5.32 11.89
CA ASP A 134 16.92 4.99 12.32
C ASP A 134 17.71 4.47 11.11
N GLN A 135 18.78 5.17 10.74
CA GLN A 135 19.60 4.85 9.58
C GLN A 135 20.49 3.62 9.78
N VAL A 136 20.75 3.23 11.04
CA VAL A 136 21.64 2.12 11.38
C VAL A 136 20.82 0.85 11.60
N LYS A 137 19.80 0.90 12.45
CA LYS A 137 19.03 -0.29 12.85
C LYS A 137 18.00 -0.71 11.82
N TYR A 138 17.36 0.25 11.15
CA TYR A 138 16.15 0.00 10.37
C TYR A 138 16.26 0.46 8.91
N ALA A 139 17.48 0.47 8.37
CA ALA A 139 17.78 0.89 6.99
C ALA A 139 16.90 0.20 5.95
N GLY A 140 16.58 -1.09 6.11
CA GLY A 140 15.71 -1.82 5.17
C GLY A 140 14.30 -1.23 5.06
N VAL A 141 13.67 -0.91 6.19
CA VAL A 141 12.34 -0.26 6.19
C VAL A 141 12.46 1.20 5.78
N GLY A 142 13.47 1.92 6.29
CA GLY A 142 13.69 3.31 5.94
C GLY A 142 13.88 3.54 4.44
N ALA A 143 14.72 2.72 3.79
CA ALA A 143 14.95 2.77 2.35
C ALA A 143 13.67 2.51 1.54
N ALA A 144 12.83 1.57 1.99
CA ALA A 144 11.55 1.29 1.33
C ALA A 144 10.58 2.47 1.39
N ILE A 145 10.45 3.11 2.56
CA ILE A 145 9.58 4.27 2.74
C ILE A 145 10.13 5.46 1.93
N GLU A 146 11.43 5.71 2.01
CA GLU A 146 12.12 6.77 1.24
C GLU A 146 11.89 6.59 -0.26
N TYR A 147 12.08 5.37 -0.78
CA TYR A 147 11.85 5.08 -2.19
C TYR A 147 10.39 5.29 -2.60
N ALA A 148 9.44 4.75 -1.83
CA ALA A 148 8.02 4.88 -2.14
C ALA A 148 7.56 6.36 -2.15
N VAL A 149 7.98 7.14 -1.16
CA VAL A 149 7.52 8.52 -0.98
C VAL A 149 8.27 9.48 -1.90
N LEU A 150 9.60 9.41 -1.94
CA LEU A 150 10.43 10.38 -2.67
C LEU A 150 10.63 10.02 -4.13
N HIS A 151 10.60 8.74 -4.51
CA HIS A 151 10.83 8.33 -5.90
C HIS A 151 9.56 7.89 -6.61
N LEU A 152 8.78 6.99 -6.02
CA LEU A 152 7.53 6.50 -6.64
C LEU A 152 6.35 7.47 -6.47
N LYS A 153 6.47 8.43 -5.54
CA LYS A 153 5.43 9.43 -5.23
C LYS A 153 4.08 8.78 -4.90
N VAL A 154 4.10 7.72 -4.08
CA VAL A 154 2.87 7.11 -3.57
C VAL A 154 2.04 8.16 -2.84
N GLN A 155 0.72 7.98 -2.86
CA GLN A 155 -0.24 8.92 -2.29
C GLN A 155 -0.83 8.40 -0.97
N ASN A 156 -0.64 7.11 -0.70
CA ASN A 156 -1.17 6.44 0.48
C ASN A 156 -0.11 5.50 1.04
N ILE A 157 0.13 5.52 2.35
CA ILE A 157 0.80 4.44 3.08
C ILE A 157 -0.25 3.75 3.94
N MET A 158 -0.45 2.46 3.71
CA MET A 158 -1.37 1.63 4.48
C MET A 158 -0.60 0.63 5.34
N VAL A 159 -0.90 0.55 6.63
CA VAL A 159 -0.36 -0.46 7.55
C VAL A 159 -1.49 -1.41 7.94
N ILE A 160 -1.37 -2.67 7.54
CA ILE A 160 -2.43 -3.69 7.68
C ILE A 160 -2.05 -4.69 8.78
N GLY A 161 -2.65 -4.52 9.96
CA GLY A 161 -2.68 -5.55 11.00
C GLY A 161 -3.61 -6.71 10.62
N HIS A 162 -3.54 -7.83 11.35
CA HIS A 162 -4.44 -8.94 11.07
C HIS A 162 -4.73 -9.80 12.30
N SER A 163 -5.86 -10.50 12.28
CA SER A 163 -6.24 -11.45 13.32
C SER A 163 -5.23 -12.59 13.47
N ARG A 164 -5.05 -13.08 14.71
CA ARG A 164 -4.20 -14.24 15.04
C ARG A 164 -2.75 -14.04 14.60
N CYS A 165 -2.23 -12.82 14.76
CA CYS A 165 -0.86 -12.51 14.38
C CYS A 165 0.15 -13.16 15.35
N GLY A 166 1.01 -14.04 14.82
CA GLY A 166 2.05 -14.71 15.60
C GLY A 166 3.05 -13.73 16.23
N GLY A 167 3.43 -12.67 15.53
CA GLY A 167 4.37 -11.67 16.05
C GLY A 167 3.76 -10.83 17.19
N ILE A 168 2.48 -10.47 17.10
CA ILE A 168 1.77 -9.78 18.20
C ILE A 168 1.60 -10.71 19.39
N LYS A 169 1.25 -11.97 19.17
CA LYS A 169 1.21 -12.97 20.24
C LYS A 169 2.58 -13.10 20.92
N GLY A 170 3.66 -13.12 20.14
CA GLY A 170 5.03 -13.11 20.64
C GLY A 170 5.32 -11.89 21.52
N LEU A 171 5.03 -10.68 21.01
CA LEU A 171 5.16 -9.42 21.75
C LEU A 171 4.41 -9.44 23.09
N MET A 172 3.15 -9.87 23.08
CA MET A 172 2.31 -9.95 24.27
C MET A 172 2.81 -10.98 25.29
N SER A 173 3.60 -11.96 24.85
CA SER A 173 4.18 -13.02 25.69
C SER A 173 5.57 -12.68 26.23
N ILE A 174 6.19 -11.57 25.81
CA ILE A 174 7.50 -11.14 26.32
C ILE A 174 7.39 -10.88 27.83
N LYS A 175 8.30 -11.50 28.58
CA LYS A 175 8.44 -11.31 30.03
C LYS A 175 9.10 -9.97 30.33
N ASP A 176 8.69 -9.34 31.42
CA ASP A 176 9.25 -8.07 31.88
C ASP A 176 10.50 -8.25 32.78
N ASP A 177 11.12 -9.44 32.75
CA ASP A 177 12.31 -9.80 33.55
C ASP A 177 13.65 -9.50 32.84
N GLY A 178 13.59 -8.90 31.65
CA GLY A 178 14.76 -8.54 30.84
C GLY A 178 15.44 -9.72 30.13
N THR A 179 14.91 -10.94 30.26
CA THR A 179 15.44 -12.11 29.55
C THR A 179 14.97 -12.10 28.10
N THR A 180 15.80 -12.65 27.21
CA THR A 180 15.45 -12.87 25.80
C THR A 180 15.68 -14.32 25.41
N SER A 181 14.71 -14.89 24.71
CA SER A 181 14.66 -16.31 24.31
C SER A 181 14.86 -16.54 22.81
N THR A 182 14.98 -15.47 22.03
CA THR A 182 15.13 -15.52 20.58
C THR A 182 16.21 -14.55 20.09
N ASP A 183 16.96 -14.92 19.05
CA ASP A 183 18.06 -14.08 18.54
C ASP A 183 17.58 -12.74 17.94
N PHE A 184 16.43 -12.73 17.23
CA PHE A 184 15.94 -11.55 16.49
C PHE A 184 14.48 -11.20 16.78
N ILE A 185 13.63 -12.19 17.08
CA ILE A 185 12.18 -12.03 17.08
C ILE A 185 11.76 -11.02 18.14
N GLU A 186 12.23 -11.19 19.38
CA GLU A 186 11.92 -10.28 20.47
C GLU A 186 12.43 -8.86 20.21
N ASP A 187 13.66 -8.70 19.72
CA ASP A 187 14.21 -7.38 19.40
C ASP A 187 13.37 -6.67 18.31
N TRP A 188 12.94 -7.41 17.29
CA TRP A 188 12.08 -6.88 16.25
C TRP A 188 10.70 -6.47 16.78
N VAL A 189 9.98 -7.38 17.46
CA VAL A 189 8.60 -7.07 17.88
C VAL A 189 8.55 -6.01 18.98
N LYS A 190 9.68 -5.74 19.66
CA LYS A 190 9.79 -4.66 20.64
C LYS A 190 9.57 -3.26 20.04
N ILE A 191 9.60 -3.09 18.71
CA ILE A 191 9.15 -1.88 18.02
C ILE A 191 7.77 -1.42 18.52
N CYS A 192 6.87 -2.37 18.81
CA CYS A 192 5.51 -2.09 19.28
C CYS A 192 5.32 -2.31 20.80
N LEU A 193 6.37 -2.27 21.63
CA LEU A 193 6.23 -2.25 23.09
C LEU A 193 5.20 -1.21 23.58
N PRO A 194 5.14 0.03 23.05
CA PRO A 194 4.13 0.99 23.48
C PRO A 194 2.68 0.50 23.30
N ALA A 195 2.41 -0.27 22.25
CA ALA A 195 1.08 -0.86 22.01
C ALA A 195 0.76 -1.94 23.05
N ARG A 196 1.72 -2.83 23.32
CA ARG A 196 1.60 -3.88 24.35
C ARG A 196 1.31 -3.26 25.70
N ASP A 197 2.09 -2.26 26.09
CA ASP A 197 2.02 -1.65 27.42
C ASP A 197 0.68 -0.92 27.61
N LYS A 198 0.23 -0.17 26.59
CA LYS A 198 -1.09 0.46 26.59
C LYS A 198 -2.21 -0.58 26.74
N VAL A 199 -2.19 -1.65 25.95
CA VAL A 199 -3.22 -2.70 26.01
C VAL A 199 -3.21 -3.42 27.35
N LYS A 200 -2.04 -3.77 27.89
CA LYS A 200 -1.95 -4.36 29.23
C LYS A 200 -2.54 -3.42 30.30
N ALA A 201 -2.31 -2.12 30.20
CA ALA A 201 -2.82 -1.13 31.15
C ALA A 201 -4.35 -0.93 31.03
N GLU A 202 -4.87 -0.77 29.82
CA GLU A 202 -6.29 -0.45 29.57
C GLU A 202 -7.21 -1.69 29.55
N HIS A 203 -6.65 -2.88 29.32
CA HIS A 203 -7.40 -4.11 29.07
C HIS A 203 -6.90 -5.31 29.89
N ALA A 204 -6.32 -5.07 31.06
CA ALA A 204 -5.80 -6.13 31.96
C ALA A 204 -6.82 -7.23 32.29
N ALA A 205 -8.12 -6.88 32.34
CA ALA A 205 -9.19 -7.82 32.68
C ALA A 205 -9.62 -8.73 31.52
N LEU A 206 -9.21 -8.42 30.28
CA LEU A 206 -9.54 -9.25 29.11
C LEU A 206 -8.68 -10.51 29.08
N SER A 207 -9.18 -11.56 28.41
CA SER A 207 -8.38 -12.75 28.14
C SER A 207 -7.14 -12.39 27.31
N PHE A 208 -6.10 -13.23 27.40
CA PHE A 208 -4.87 -13.03 26.64
C PHE A 208 -5.12 -12.91 25.12
N GLU A 209 -6.07 -13.68 24.60
CA GLU A 209 -6.45 -13.65 23.19
C GLU A 209 -7.11 -12.32 22.80
N GLU A 210 -8.03 -11.83 23.61
CA GLU A 210 -8.68 -10.53 23.40
C GLU A 210 -7.68 -9.38 23.50
N GLN A 211 -6.72 -9.45 24.44
CA GLN A 211 -5.62 -8.49 24.51
C GLN A 211 -4.76 -8.55 23.25
N CYS A 212 -4.46 -9.73 22.69
CA CYS A 212 -3.78 -9.83 21.40
C CYS A 212 -4.57 -9.14 20.28
N THR A 213 -5.89 -9.34 20.19
CA THR A 213 -6.74 -8.66 19.19
C THR A 213 -6.71 -7.14 19.35
N LYS A 214 -6.70 -6.62 20.58
CA LYS A 214 -6.54 -5.18 20.83
C LYS A 214 -5.15 -4.70 20.41
N CYS A 215 -4.11 -5.46 20.77
CA CYS A 215 -2.73 -5.14 20.44
C CYS A 215 -2.43 -5.20 18.94
N GLU A 216 -3.12 -6.05 18.17
CA GLU A 216 -3.00 -6.09 16.70
C GLU A 216 -3.38 -4.74 16.07
N LYS A 217 -4.44 -4.10 16.57
CA LYS A 217 -4.87 -2.77 16.09
C LYS A 217 -4.00 -1.65 16.66
N GLU A 218 -3.63 -1.73 17.94
CA GLU A 218 -2.79 -0.70 18.56
C GLU A 218 -1.36 -0.69 18.00
N ALA A 219 -0.80 -1.84 17.61
CA ALA A 219 0.49 -1.92 16.94
C ALA A 219 0.48 -1.24 15.55
N VAL A 220 -0.65 -1.27 14.85
CA VAL A 220 -0.86 -0.48 13.64
C VAL A 220 -0.77 1.01 13.98
N ASN A 221 -1.47 1.47 15.04
CA ASN A 221 -1.41 2.87 15.47
C ASN A 221 0.03 3.31 15.81
N VAL A 222 0.79 2.50 16.56
CA VAL A 222 2.20 2.78 16.85
C VAL A 222 3.02 2.87 15.56
N SER A 223 2.77 2.00 14.59
CA SER A 223 3.46 2.04 13.29
C SER A 223 3.12 3.30 12.48
N LEU A 224 1.87 3.79 12.53
CA LEU A 224 1.47 5.05 11.90
C LEU A 224 2.16 6.26 12.55
N GLN A 225 2.30 6.24 13.88
CA GLN A 225 3.07 7.26 14.59
C GLN A 225 4.56 7.20 14.26
N ASN A 226 5.13 5.99 14.13
CA ASN A 226 6.52 5.81 13.70
C ASN A 226 6.75 6.33 12.27
N LEU A 227 5.79 6.15 11.35
CA LEU A 227 5.87 6.75 10.00
C LEU A 227 6.04 8.28 10.05
N LYS A 228 5.41 8.97 11.02
CA LYS A 228 5.55 10.42 11.21
C LYS A 228 6.93 10.85 11.72
N THR A 229 7.79 9.91 12.13
CA THR A 229 9.20 10.20 12.50
C THR A 229 10.11 10.35 11.29
N TYR A 230 9.69 9.90 10.11
CA TYR A 230 10.42 10.07 8.85
C TYR A 230 10.16 11.49 8.30
N PRO A 231 11.18 12.36 8.15
CA PRO A 231 10.96 13.76 7.79
C PRO A 231 10.16 13.96 6.49
N PHE A 232 10.46 13.16 5.46
CA PHE A 232 9.78 13.22 4.17
C PHE A 232 8.34 12.68 4.18
N VAL A 233 8.01 11.76 5.11
CA VAL A 233 6.62 11.33 5.31
C VAL A 233 5.84 12.45 5.98
N LYS A 234 6.40 13.01 7.07
CA LYS A 234 5.79 14.11 7.80
C LYS A 234 5.49 15.29 6.89
N GLU A 235 6.46 15.73 6.09
CA GLU A 235 6.29 16.81 5.13
C GLU A 235 5.20 16.50 4.09
N ALA A 236 5.18 15.27 3.55
CA ALA A 236 4.19 14.88 2.54
C ALA A 236 2.76 14.80 3.09
N VAL A 237 2.59 14.43 4.36
CA VAL A 237 1.31 14.44 5.08
C VAL A 237 0.85 15.87 5.35
N GLU A 238 1.74 16.74 5.85
CA GLU A 238 1.45 18.17 6.08
C GLU A 238 1.02 18.88 4.79
N LYS A 239 1.63 18.53 3.66
CA LYS A 239 1.28 19.01 2.31
C LYS A 239 0.03 18.36 1.72
N LYS A 240 -0.60 17.39 2.40
CA LYS A 240 -1.76 16.62 1.93
C LYS A 240 -1.50 15.85 0.63
N SER A 241 -0.24 15.59 0.30
CA SER A 241 0.16 14.76 -0.84
C SER A 241 0.26 13.27 -0.48
N LEU A 242 0.26 12.94 0.82
CA LEU A 242 0.34 11.60 1.35
C LEU A 242 -0.70 11.40 2.46
N LYS A 243 -1.42 10.27 2.42
CA LYS A 243 -2.31 9.82 3.49
C LYS A 243 -1.73 8.63 4.23
N LEU A 244 -1.92 8.56 5.54
CA LEU A 244 -1.60 7.40 6.37
C LEU A 244 -2.89 6.69 6.75
N ILE A 245 -2.94 5.37 6.50
CA ILE A 245 -4.14 4.56 6.67
C ILE A 245 -3.81 3.35 7.54
N GLY A 246 -4.50 3.21 8.67
CA GLY A 246 -4.50 1.99 9.46
C GLY A 246 -5.56 1.02 8.93
N ALA A 247 -5.25 -0.28 8.95
CA ALA A 247 -6.21 -1.31 8.63
C ALA A 247 -6.03 -2.56 9.49
N HIS A 248 -7.10 -3.34 9.63
CA HIS A 248 -7.06 -4.66 10.28
C HIS A 248 -7.87 -5.67 9.46
N TYR A 249 -7.21 -6.76 9.05
CA TYR A 249 -7.83 -7.88 8.36
C TYR A 249 -8.10 -9.03 9.34
N ASN A 250 -9.37 -9.32 9.59
CA ASN A 250 -9.79 -10.47 10.37
C ASN A 250 -10.17 -11.63 9.45
N PHE A 251 -9.22 -12.55 9.20
CA PHE A 251 -9.48 -13.74 8.38
C PHE A 251 -10.30 -14.82 9.09
N VAL A 252 -10.54 -14.70 10.40
CA VAL A 252 -11.38 -15.67 11.14
C VAL A 252 -12.85 -15.49 10.77
N ASN A 253 -13.28 -14.25 10.55
CA ASN A 253 -14.66 -13.93 10.17
C ASN A 253 -14.80 -13.23 8.81
N GLY A 254 -13.70 -12.92 8.13
CA GLY A 254 -13.69 -12.32 6.80
C GLY A 254 -13.91 -10.80 6.78
N ASN A 255 -13.64 -10.10 7.89
CA ASN A 255 -13.86 -8.65 7.99
C ASN A 255 -12.58 -7.85 7.71
N PHE A 256 -12.74 -6.66 7.13
CA PHE A 256 -11.65 -5.71 6.92
C PHE A 256 -12.07 -4.32 7.42
N GLU A 257 -11.33 -3.79 8.39
CA GLU A 257 -11.57 -2.48 8.99
C GLU A 257 -10.46 -1.50 8.59
N THR A 258 -10.79 -0.23 8.39
CA THR A 258 -9.82 0.84 8.05
C THR A 258 -10.08 2.13 8.82
N TRP A 259 -9.03 2.90 9.09
CA TRP A 259 -9.11 4.22 9.69
C TRP A 259 -7.99 5.13 9.17
N GLU A 260 -8.22 6.45 9.16
CA GLU A 260 -7.19 7.46 8.88
C GLU A 260 -6.58 7.96 10.21
N ASP A 261 -5.29 8.31 10.20
CA ASP A 261 -4.50 8.83 11.35
C ASP A 261 -4.15 10.33 11.23
#